data_AF-A0A2W5PWS9-F1
#
_entry.id   AF-A0A2W5PWS9-F1
#
_cell.length_a   1.000
_cell.length_b   1.000
_cell.length_c   1.000
_cell.angle_alpha   90.00
_cell.angle_beta   90.00
_cell.angle_gamma   90.00
#
_symmetry.space_group_name_H-M   'P 1'
#
loop_
_entity.id
_entity.type
_entity.pdbx_description
1 polymer ?
#
loop_
_entity_poly.entity_id
_entity_poly.type
_entity_poly.pdbx_seq_one_letter_code
_entity_poly.pdbx_strand_id
1 'polypeptide(L)' 'STEERLAQIIQEHRDYGVRINNPHVFVVEDGKAGGDLPPEVLAMKARFDPLALLNPGKLRGWPVAI' A
#
# COMPACT_ATOMS: atom_id res chain seq x y z
N SER A 1 15.10 -18.21 1.73
CA SER A 1 14.43 -17.81 0.48
C SER A 1 14.85 -16.39 0.14
N THR A 2 14.90 -16.01 -1.14
CA THR A 2 15.27 -14.65 -1.59
C THR A 2 14.03 -13.78 -1.83
N GLU A 3 14.21 -12.47 -1.96
CA GLU A 3 13.13 -11.53 -2.30
C GLU A 3 12.53 -11.83 -3.68
N GLU A 4 13.36 -12.21 -4.65
CA GLU A 4 12.91 -12.57 -6.00
C GLU A 4 12.04 -13.83 -5.96
N ARG A 5 12.43 -14.84 -5.18
CA ARG A 5 11.61 -16.06 -5.05
C ARG A 5 10.28 -15.76 -4.36
N LEU A 6 10.27 -14.89 -3.35
CA LEU A 6 9.04 -14.45 -2.70
C LEU A 6 8.12 -13.71 -3.69
N ALA A 7 8.67 -12.75 -4.45
CA ALA A 7 7.92 -12.02 -5.46
C ALA A 7 7.34 -12.94 -6.54
N GLN A 8 8.11 -13.93 -6.99
CA GLN A 8 7.65 -14.95 -7.93
C GLN A 8 6.47 -15.74 -7.39
N ILE A 9 6.52 -16.21 -6.14
CA ILE A 9 5.42 -16.95 -5.50
C ILE A 9 4.16 -16.07 -5.42
N ILE A 10 4.30 -14.80 -5.03
CA ILE A 10 3.16 -13.87 -4.97
C ILE A 10 2.53 -13.69 -6.37
N GLN A 11 3.36 -13.57 -7.40
CA GLN A 11 2.89 -13.42 -8.78
C GLN A 11 2.18 -14.67 -9.29
N GLU A 12 2.75 -15.86 -9.06
CA GLU A 12 2.14 -17.14 -9.44
C GLU A 12 0.70 -17.25 -8.91
N HIS A 13 0.46 -16.88 -7.63
CA HIS A 13 -0.90 -16.89 -7.06
C HIS A 13 -1.85 -15.90 -7.77
N ARG A 14 -1.37 -14.70 -8.10
CA ARG A 14 -2.16 -13.67 -8.80
C ARG A 14 -2.52 -14.11 -10.21
N ASP A 15 -1.63 -14.81 -10.91
CA ASP A 15 -1.88 -15.34 -12.25
C ASP A 15 -2.98 -16.41 -12.26
N TYR A 16 -3.12 -17.17 -11.15
CA TYR A 16 -4.24 -18.10 -10.94
C TYR A 16 -5.51 -17.43 -10.38
N GLY A 17 -5.56 -16.11 -10.33
CA GLY A 17 -6.73 -15.35 -9.85
C GLY A 17 -6.85 -15.25 -8.33
N VAL A 18 -5.82 -15.69 -7.57
CA VAL A 18 -5.79 -15.54 -6.12
C VAL A 18 -5.27 -14.16 -5.74
N ARG A 19 -6.09 -13.38 -5.05
CA ARG A 19 -5.67 -12.08 -4.51
C ARG A 19 -4.71 -12.27 -3.34
N ILE A 20 -3.52 -11.68 -3.47
CA ILE A 20 -2.50 -11.66 -2.41
C ILE A 20 -2.24 -10.22 -1.97
N ASN A 21 -2.71 -9.91 -0.75
CA ASN A 21 -2.25 -8.74 -0.02
C ASN A 21 -0.81 -9.01 0.43
N ASN A 22 0.15 -8.23 -0.05
CA ASN A 22 1.57 -8.47 0.22
C ASN A 22 1.91 -8.01 1.65
N PRO A 23 2.26 -8.91 2.59
CA PRO A 23 2.60 -8.53 3.96
C PRO A 23 4.06 -8.05 4.09
N HIS A 24 4.85 -8.11 3.02
CA HIS A 24 6.28 -7.79 3.01
C HIS A 24 6.59 -6.38 2.50
N VAL A 25 5.60 -5.49 2.53
CA VAL A 25 5.73 -4.08 2.15
C VAL A 25 5.14 -3.19 3.24
N PHE A 26 5.57 -1.94 3.30
CA PHE A 26 5.17 -1.02 4.36
C PHE A 26 4.26 0.12 3.91
N VAL A 27 4.10 0.31 2.59
CA VAL A 27 3.16 1.26 1.97
C VAL A 27 1.81 0.57 1.78
N VAL A 28 0.72 1.26 2.12
CA VAL A 28 -0.62 0.68 2.17
C VAL A 28 -1.09 0.17 0.80
N GLU A 29 -0.84 0.94 -0.25
CA GLU A 29 -1.20 0.62 -1.63
C GLU A 29 -0.47 -0.63 -2.13
N ASP A 30 0.81 -0.79 -1.80
CA ASP A 30 1.60 -1.96 -2.19
C ASP A 30 1.15 -3.24 -1.48
N GLY A 31 0.65 -3.09 -0.25
CA GLY A 31 0.15 -4.21 0.55
C GLY A 31 -1.22 -4.71 0.09
N LYS A 32 -1.96 -3.94 -0.71
CA LYS A 32 -3.34 -4.26 -1.10
C LYS A 32 -3.39 -4.89 -2.49
N ALA A 33 -4.04 -6.05 -2.61
CA ALA A 33 -4.44 -6.62 -3.90
C ALA A 33 -5.63 -5.83 -4.49
N GLY A 34 -5.40 -4.59 -4.92
CA GLY A 34 -6.48 -3.72 -5.40
C GLY A 34 -6.07 -2.36 -5.95
N GLY A 35 -4.78 -2.06 -6.04
CA GLY A 35 -4.30 -0.78 -6.58
C GLY A 35 -4.45 0.37 -5.59
N ASP A 36 -4.58 1.57 -6.14
CA ASP A 36 -4.59 2.83 -5.38
C ASP A 36 -5.73 2.92 -4.36
N LEU A 37 -5.55 3.82 -3.39
CA LEU A 37 -6.59 4.10 -2.40
C LEU A 37 -7.79 4.81 -3.03
N PRO A 38 -9.01 4.49 -2.59
CA PRO A 38 -10.20 5.23 -3.01
C PRO A 38 -10.10 6.73 -2.65
N PRO A 39 -10.60 7.64 -3.51
CA PRO A 39 -10.53 9.09 -3.27
C PRO A 39 -11.11 9.53 -1.92
N GLU A 40 -12.16 8.85 -1.44
CA GLU A 40 -12.80 9.13 -0.16
C GLU A 40 -11.87 8.89 1.04
N VAL A 41 -10.93 7.93 0.94
CA VAL A 41 -9.95 7.67 1.99
C VAL A 41 -8.92 8.80 2.05
N LEU A 42 -8.49 9.31 0.89
CA LEU A 42 -7.59 10.46 0.81
C LEU A 42 -8.27 11.73 1.34
N ALA A 43 -9.53 11.95 0.99
CA ALA A 43 -10.33 13.06 1.54
C ALA A 43 -10.49 12.97 3.06
N MET A 44 -10.71 11.76 3.59
CA MET A 44 -10.76 11.53 5.03
C MET A 44 -9.43 11.85 5.70
N LYS A 45 -8.30 11.42 5.13
CA LYS A 45 -6.97 11.73 5.68
C LYS A 45 -6.69 13.23 5.65
N ALA A 46 -7.06 13.94 4.58
CA ALA A 46 -6.94 15.40 4.53
C ALA A 46 -7.70 16.11 5.65
N ARG A 47 -8.89 15.61 5.99
CA ARG A 47 -9.73 16.16 7.06
C ARG A 47 -9.15 15.90 8.45
N PHE A 48 -8.60 14.72 8.70
CA PHE A 48 -8.16 14.29 10.04
C PHE A 48 -6.66 14.39 10.29
N ASP A 49 -5.87 14.62 9.25
CA ASP A 49 -4.41 14.79 9.30
C ASP A 49 -3.96 15.99 8.43
N PRO A 50 -4.46 17.21 8.70
CA PRO A 50 -4.21 18.38 7.85
C PRO A 50 -2.73 18.81 7.84
N LEU A 51 -1.95 18.39 8.84
CA LEU A 51 -0.52 18.67 8.96
C LEU A 51 0.37 17.49 8.53
N ALA A 52 -0.23 16.39 8.04
CA ALA A 52 0.49 15.20 7.59
C ALA A 52 1.43 14.57 8.64
N LEU A 53 1.03 14.60 9.91
CA LEU A 53 1.81 14.09 11.04
C LEU A 53 1.46 12.63 11.39
N LEU A 54 0.30 12.14 10.94
CA LEU A 54 -0.14 10.78 11.25
C LEU A 54 0.51 9.77 10.31
N ASN A 55 1.59 9.15 10.80
CA ASN A 55 2.33 8.06 10.19
C ASN A 55 2.83 8.40 8.75
N PRO A 56 3.72 9.40 8.62
CA PRO A 56 4.22 9.84 7.33
C PRO A 56 4.93 8.70 6.59
N GLY A 57 4.80 8.68 5.26
CA GLY A 57 5.39 7.65 4.40
C GLY A 57 4.57 6.37 4.24
N LYS A 58 3.43 6.21 4.94
CA LYS A 58 2.55 5.03 4.79
C LYS A 58 1.68 5.02 3.55
N LEU A 59 1.27 6.19 3.06
CA LEU A 59 0.45 6.32 1.86
C LEU A 59 1.27 6.90 0.72
N ARG A 60 1.12 6.33 -0.47
CA ARG A 60 1.78 6.85 -1.66
C ARG A 60 1.20 8.23 -2.00
N GLY A 61 2.07 9.21 -2.19
CA GLY A 61 1.67 10.55 -2.60
C GLY A 61 1.03 11.42 -1.51
N TRP A 62 0.94 10.93 -0.25
CA TRP A 62 0.61 11.82 0.87
C TRP A 62 1.85 12.63 1.27
N PRO A 63 1.72 13.94 1.55
CA PRO A 63 2.86 14.74 1.98
C PRO A 63 3.55 14.10 3.17
N VAL A 64 4.89 14.11 3.15
CA VAL A 64 5.69 13.84 4.34
C VAL A 64 5.87 15.19 5.00
N ALA A 65 5.42 15.35 6.25
CA ALA A 65 5.79 16.53 7.03
C ALA A 65 7.33 16.54 7.14
N ILE A 66 7.96 17.59 6.60
CA ILE A 66 9.41 17.84 6.66
C ILE A 66 9.70 18.60 7.96
#